data_AF-A0A838K6G5-F1
#
_entry.id   AF-A0A838K6G5-F1
#
_cell.length_a   1.000
_cell.length_b   1.000
_cell.length_c   1.000
_cell.angle_alpha   90.00
_cell.angle_beta   90.00
_cell.angle_gamma   90.00
#
_symmetry.space_group_name_H-M   'P 1'
#
loop_
_entity.id
_entity.type
_entity.pdbx_description
1 polymer ?
#
loop_
_entity_poly.entity_id
_entity_poly.type
_entity_poly.pdbx_seq_one_letter_code
_entity_poly.pdbx_strand_id
1 'polypeptide(L)' 'VPDAAWGDARTHSPPVVADVSYAPWPSPLLVRAGLGGARTVTGIDLLVHQAVAQVQLMTGRAVPVSLLRAAARASLASSP' A
#
# COMPACT_ATOMS: atom_id res chain seq x y z
N VAL A 1 -7.70 -14.55 18.92
CA VAL A 1 -6.31 -14.15 18.64
C VAL A 1 -5.71 -13.79 19.98
N PRO A 2 -4.60 -14.40 20.43
CA PRO A 2 -4.01 -14.02 21.71
C PRO A 2 -3.71 -12.53 21.69
N ASP A 3 -3.84 -11.91 22.85
CA ASP A 3 -3.54 -10.52 23.16
C ASP A 3 -2.07 -10.26 22.83
N ALA A 4 -1.78 -10.05 21.54
CA ALA A 4 -0.46 -9.67 21.07
C ALA A 4 -0.22 -8.31 21.69
N ALA A 5 0.58 -8.30 22.75
CA ALA A 5 1.04 -7.08 23.39
C ALA A 5 1.64 -6.20 22.30
N TRP A 6 0.84 -5.25 21.82
CA TRP A 6 1.30 -4.09 21.08
C TRP A 6 2.16 -3.36 22.08
N GLY A 7 3.46 -3.69 22.12
CA GLY A 7 4.42 -3.11 23.07
C GLY A 7 4.24 -1.60 23.09
N ASP A 8 4.30 -1.00 24.28
CA ASP A 8 3.91 0.38 24.55
C ASP A 8 4.39 1.35 23.45
N ALA A 9 3.53 1.56 22.45
CA ALA A 9 3.89 2.21 21.18
C ALA A 9 4.00 3.73 21.32
N ARG A 10 3.98 4.25 22.55
CA ARG A 10 3.76 5.65 22.87
C ARG A 10 4.99 6.53 22.81
N THR A 11 6.18 5.99 22.53
CA THR A 11 7.42 6.78 22.66
C THR A 11 8.25 6.93 21.39
N HIS A 12 7.98 6.19 20.32
CA HIS A 12 8.74 6.34 19.07
C HIS A 12 7.83 6.35 17.84
N SER A 13 7.85 7.46 17.10
CA SER A 13 7.25 7.52 15.76
C SER A 13 7.95 6.51 14.86
N PRO A 14 7.22 5.56 14.24
CA PRO A 14 7.85 4.58 13.37
C PRO A 14 8.44 5.27 12.14
N PRO A 15 9.66 4.90 11.69
CA PRO A 15 10.29 5.52 10.52
C PRO A 15 9.57 5.16 9.21
N VAL A 16 8.76 4.10 9.21
CA VAL A 16 7.97 3.62 8.07
C VAL A 16 6.59 3.17 8.54
N VAL A 17 5.55 3.55 7.81
CA VAL A 17 4.17 3.08 8.01
C VAL A 17 3.64 2.50 6.69
N ALA A 18 3.16 1.27 6.74
CA ALA A 18 2.48 0.62 5.62
C ALA A 18 1.01 0.41 5.99
N ASP A 19 0.10 0.78 5.08
CA ASP A 19 -1.34 0.53 5.23
C ASP A 19 -1.83 -0.32 4.06
N VAL A 20 -2.48 -1.44 4.37
CA VAL A 20 -3.00 -2.42 3.39
C VAL A 20 -4.43 -2.12 2.95
N SER A 21 -5.01 -1.01 3.40
CA SER A 21 -6.34 -0.58 3.00
C SER A 21 -6.40 -0.28 1.50
N TYR A 22 -7.45 -0.79 0.85
CA TYR A 22 -7.70 -0.61 -0.58
C TYR A 22 -8.60 0.59 -0.90
N ALA A 23 -9.09 1.33 0.08
CA ALA A 23 -9.74 2.62 -0.12
C ALA A 23 -10.05 3.25 1.24
N PRO A 24 -10.10 4.59 1.34
CA PRO A 24 -9.64 5.56 0.34
C PRO A 24 -8.10 5.57 0.22
N TRP A 25 -7.59 6.15 -0.86
CA TRP A 25 -6.15 6.29 -1.09
C TRP A 25 -5.72 7.77 -1.25
N PRO A 26 -4.74 8.26 -0.47
CA PRO A 26 -4.10 7.60 0.67
C PRO A 26 -5.05 7.51 1.88
N SER A 27 -4.84 6.54 2.76
CA SER A 27 -5.65 6.39 3.96
C SER A 27 -5.37 7.51 4.97
N PRO A 28 -6.30 7.82 5.90
CA PRO A 28 -6.05 8.77 6.98
C PRO A 28 -4.82 8.44 7.84
N LEU A 29 -4.52 7.15 8.01
CA LEU A 29 -3.33 6.69 8.73
C LEU A 29 -2.06 7.14 8.02
N LEU A 30 -1.97 6.90 6.70
CA LEU A 30 -0.79 7.29 5.92
C LEU A 30 -0.65 8.80 5.82
N VAL A 31 -1.75 9.55 5.74
CA VAL A 31 -1.72 11.02 5.78
C VAL A 31 -1.08 11.50 7.08
N ARG A 32 -1.54 11.01 8.23
CA ARG A 32 -0.99 11.39 9.54
C ARG A 32 0.47 10.95 9.71
N ALA A 33 0.80 9.74 9.28
CA ALA A 33 2.16 9.22 9.36
C ALA A 33 3.14 10.06 8.52
N GLY A 34 2.75 10.45 7.31
CA GLY A 34 3.55 11.32 6.44
C GLY A 34 3.77 12.70 7.04
N LEU A 35 2.75 13.31 7.64
CA LEU A 35 2.89 14.58 8.38
C LEU A 35 3.84 14.46 9.58
N GLY A 36 3.91 13.27 10.18
CA GLY A 36 4.87 12.92 11.25
C GLY A 36 6.28 12.58 10.77
N GLY A 37 6.58 12.70 9.47
CA GLY A 37 7.90 12.42 8.89
C GLY A 37 8.18 10.94 8.59
N ALA A 38 7.19 10.05 8.75
CA ALA A 38 7.35 8.65 8.40
C ALA A 38 7.32 8.45 6.88
N ARG A 39 8.12 7.51 6.37
CA ARG A 39 7.96 7.00 5.01
C ARG A 39 6.67 6.20 4.93
N THR A 40 5.85 6.43 3.91
CA THR A 40 4.56 5.75 3.76
C THR A 40 4.59 4.73 2.62
N VAL A 41 3.91 3.60 2.82
CA VAL A 41 3.67 2.57 1.80
C VAL A 41 2.17 2.33 1.70
N THR A 42 1.63 2.41 0.48
CA THR A 42 0.19 2.38 0.25
C THR A 42 -0.31 0.98 -0.08
N GLY A 43 -1.62 0.73 0.13
CA GLY A 43 -2.26 -0.51 -0.29
C GLY A 43 -2.18 -0.74 -1.81
N ILE A 44 -2.04 0.33 -2.60
CA ILE A 44 -1.81 0.25 -4.06
C ILE A 44 -0.47 -0.42 -4.35
N ASP A 45 0.59 -0.12 -3.58
CA ASP A 45 1.89 -0.74 -3.80
C ASP A 45 1.83 -2.24 -3.56
N LEU A 46 1.11 -2.69 -2.53
CA LEU A 46 0.83 -4.10 -2.31
C LEU A 46 0.02 -4.71 -3.46
N LEU A 47 -1.07 -4.06 -3.85
CA LEU A 47 -1.98 -4.52 -4.91
C LEU A 47 -1.26 -4.69 -6.25
N VAL A 48 -0.36 -3.77 -6.60
CA VAL A 48 0.43 -3.86 -7.83
C VAL A 48 1.32 -5.11 -7.84
N HIS A 49 1.99 -5.42 -6.73
CA HIS A 49 2.84 -6.61 -6.66
C HIS A 49 2.03 -7.91 -6.73
N GLN A 50 0.85 -7.94 -6.11
CA GLN A 50 -0.10 -9.05 -6.24
C GLN A 50 -0.55 -9.21 -7.70
N ALA A 51 -0.90 -8.10 -8.36
CA ALA A 51 -1.38 -8.09 -9.74
C ALA A 51 -0.33 -8.60 -10.74
N VAL A 52 0.97 -8.34 -10.52
CA VAL A 52 2.04 -8.93 -11.35
C VAL A 52 1.98 -10.46 -11.31
N ALA A 53 1.91 -11.04 -10.11
CA ALA A 53 1.82 -12.49 -9.96
C ALA A 53 0.52 -13.05 -10.58
N GLN A 54 -0.60 -12.36 -10.37
CA GLN A 54 -1.89 -12.76 -10.95
C GLN A 54 -1.86 -12.77 -12.48
N VAL A 55 -1.36 -11.73 -13.12
CA VAL A 55 -1.25 -11.65 -14.60
C VAL A 55 -0.38 -12.78 -15.14
N GLN A 56 0.75 -13.06 -14.49
CA GLN A 56 1.62 -14.18 -14.87
C GLN A 56 0.90 -15.53 -14.75
N LEU A 57 0.24 -15.79 -13.63
CA LEU A 57 -0.44 -17.06 -13.39
C LEU A 57 -1.64 -17.27 -14.33
N MET A 58 -2.39 -16.20 -14.64
CA MET A 58 -3.59 -16.28 -15.48
C MET A 58 -3.29 -16.31 -16.97
N THR A 59 -2.23 -15.63 -17.41
CA THR A 59 -1.98 -15.40 -18.85
C THR A 59 -0.68 -16.03 -19.35
N GLY A 60 0.18 -16.51 -18.47
CA GLY A 60 1.53 -16.98 -18.78
C GLY A 60 2.51 -15.85 -19.12
N ARG A 61 2.09 -14.58 -19.12
CA ARG A 61 2.91 -13.43 -19.52
C ARG A 61 3.38 -12.60 -18.34
N ALA A 62 4.68 -12.29 -18.33
CA ALA A 62 5.27 -11.42 -17.33
C ALA A 62 5.03 -9.96 -17.71
N VAL A 63 4.73 -9.13 -16.72
CA VAL A 63 4.55 -7.68 -16.92
C VAL A 63 5.40 -6.90 -15.90
N PRO A 64 5.99 -5.77 -16.30
CA PRO A 64 6.79 -4.98 -15.37
C PRO A 64 5.89 -4.31 -14.32
N VAL A 65 6.35 -4.31 -13.07
CA VAL A 65 5.67 -3.65 -11.93
C VAL A 65 5.33 -2.18 -12.25
N SER A 66 6.21 -1.48 -12.97
CA SER A 66 6.02 -0.08 -13.35
C SER A 66 4.79 0.14 -14.24
N LEU A 67 4.46 -0.80 -15.13
CA LEU A 67 3.30 -0.74 -16.01
C LEU A 67 2.01 -0.84 -15.20
N LEU A 68 1.92 -1.84 -14.33
CA LEU A 68 0.73 -2.01 -13.47
C LEU A 68 0.59 -0.87 -12.47
N ARG A 69 1.71 -0.33 -11.94
CA ARG A 69 1.68 0.86 -11.08
C ARG A 69 1.15 2.10 -11.81
N ALA A 70 1.56 2.30 -13.07
CA ALA A 70 1.05 3.41 -13.87
C ALA A 70 -0.45 3.25 -14.16
N ALA A 71 -0.88 2.04 -14.54
CA ALA A 71 -2.30 1.73 -14.77
C ALA A 71 -3.16 1.95 -13.52
N ALA A 72 -2.70 1.49 -12.35
CA ALA A 72 -3.39 1.70 -11.08
C ALA A 72 -3.57 3.19 -10.79
N ARG A 73 -2.52 4.02 -10.90
CA ARG A 73 -2.63 5.47 -10.66
C ARG A 73 -3.57 6.17 -11.64
N ALA A 74 -3.53 5.80 -12.91
CA ALA A 74 -4.44 6.36 -13.92
C ALA A 74 -5.91 6.05 -13.57
N SER A 75 -6.20 4.81 -13.16
CA SER A 75 -7.54 4.40 -12.73
C SER A 75 -8.06 5.24 -11.55
N LEU A 76 -7.19 5.56 -10.59
CA LEU A 76 -7.57 6.36 -9.41
C LEU A 76 -7.85 7.81 -9.76
N ALA A 77 -7.07 8.39 -10.68
CA ALA A 77 -7.31 9.74 -11.15
C ALA A 77 -8.63 9.88 -11.93
N SER A 78 -9.11 8.79 -12.53
CA SER A 78 -10.40 8.75 -13.25
C SER A 78 -11.58 8.27 -12.40
N SER A 79 -11.34 7.84 -11.16
CA SER A 79 -12.39 7.34 -10.28
C SER A 79 -13.04 8.52 -9.54
N PRO A 80 -14.38 8.68 -9.58
CA PRO A 80 -15.08 9.78 -8.92
C PRO A 80 -14.98 9.74 -7.39
#